data_AF-A0A920B8S6-F1
#
_entry.id   AF-A0A920B8S6-F1
#
_cell.length_a   1.000
_cell.length_b   1.000
_cell.length_c   1.000
_cell.angle_alpha   90.00
_cell.angle_beta   90.00
_cell.angle_gamma   90.00
#
_symmetry.space_group_name_H-M   'P 1'
#
loop_
_entity.id
_entity.type
_entity.pdbx_description
1 polymer ?
#
loop_
_entity_poly.entity_id
_entity_poly.type
_entity_poly.pdbx_seq_one_letter_code
_entity_poly.pdbx_strand_id
1 'polypeptide(L)'
;MEIQSTLGQEPLKTLGNFVSKHYKDLFTIIHILPFFPFSSDDGFAVMDYYEVDKKLGDWKDIKKISIDFKLMSDPFYKSYFQSKRVVQKFFKGQR
;
A
#
# COMPACT_ATOMS: atom_id res chain seq x y z
N MET A 1 25.47 8.24 2.18
CA MET A 1 24.26 8.51 2.97
C MET A 1 23.61 7.15 3.22
N GLU A 2 23.92 6.52 4.36
CA GLU A 2 23.38 5.20 4.70
C GLU A 2 21.97 5.36 5.25
N ILE A 3 20.98 4.77 4.56
CA ILE A 3 19.62 4.69 5.08
C ILE A 3 19.62 3.54 6.07
N GLN A 4 19.81 3.85 7.35
CA GLN A 4 19.65 2.86 8.42
C GLN A 4 18.15 2.54 8.57
N SER A 5 17.67 1.49 7.91
CA SER A 5 16.40 0.87 8.27
C SER A 5 16.56 0.26 9.65
N THR A 6 15.92 0.83 10.66
CA THR A 6 15.92 0.25 12.01
C THR A 6 15.16 -1.07 11.97
N LEU A 7 15.81 -2.17 12.37
CA LEU A 7 15.23 -3.51 12.44
C LEU A 7 13.90 -3.46 13.21
N GLY A 8 12.79 -3.78 12.54
CA GLY A 8 11.45 -3.84 13.12
C GLY A 8 10.53 -2.65 12.86
N GLN A 9 10.90 -1.67 12.03
CA GLN A 9 9.95 -0.65 11.57
C GLN A 9 9.27 -1.05 10.25
N GLU A 10 7.95 -0.84 10.20
CA GLU A 10 7.14 -0.99 8.98
C GLU A 10 7.73 -0.13 7.83
N PRO A 11 7.89 -0.69 6.62
CA PRO A 11 8.48 0.00 5.46
C PRO A 11 7.89 1.38 5.17
N LEU A 12 6.56 1.55 5.23
CA LEU A 12 5.90 2.83 4.96
C LEU A 12 6.24 3.90 5.99
N LYS A 13 6.39 3.52 7.25
CA LYS A 13 6.82 4.43 8.31
C LYS A 13 8.26 4.90 8.09
N THR A 14 9.14 3.97 7.69
CA THR A 14 10.53 4.28 7.36
C THR A 14 10.60 5.21 6.15
N LEU A 15 9.83 4.91 5.09
CA LEU A 15 9.73 5.75 3.90
C LEU A 15 9.28 7.16 4.26
N GLY A 16 8.18 7.31 5.01
CA GLY A 16 7.66 8.60 5.42
C GLY A 16 8.67 9.45 6.19
N ASN A 17 9.37 8.84 7.15
CA ASN A 17 10.42 9.54 7.89
C ASN A 17 11.58 9.98 6.99
N PHE A 18 11.99 9.12 6.06
CA PHE A 18 13.08 9.41 5.13
C PHE A 18 12.73 10.57 4.19
N VAL A 19 11.55 10.53 3.57
CA VAL A 19 11.15 11.56 2.61
C VAL A 19 10.86 12.90 3.29
N SER A 20 10.19 12.91 4.45
CA SER A 20 9.97 14.15 5.19
C SER A 20 11.26 14.76 5.74
N LYS A 21 12.26 13.95 6.11
CA LYS A 21 13.55 14.45 6.61
C LYS A 21 14.44 15.04 5.53
N HIS A 22 14.44 14.44 4.35
CA HIS A 22 15.44 14.76 3.31
C HIS A 22 14.87 15.52 2.11
N TYR A 23 13.56 15.44 1.86
CA TYR A 23 12.98 15.85 0.58
C TYR A 23 11.70 16.67 0.68
N LYS A 24 11.29 17.08 1.90
CA LYS A 24 10.06 17.84 2.14
C LYS A 24 9.97 19.14 1.32
N ASP A 25 11.09 19.81 1.11
CA ASP A 25 11.13 21.07 0.36
C ASP A 25 11.58 20.88 -1.10
N LEU A 26 11.83 19.64 -1.54
CA LEU A 26 12.38 19.32 -2.87
C LEU A 26 11.33 18.72 -3.81
N PHE A 27 10.41 17.91 -3.29
CA PHE A 27 9.38 17.25 -4.11
C PHE A 27 7.99 17.48 -3.53
N THR A 28 7.01 17.71 -4.41
CA THR A 28 5.60 17.88 -4.01
C THR A 28 4.79 16.60 -4.17
N ILE A 29 5.24 15.66 -5.00
CA ILE A 29 4.52 14.43 -5.36
C ILE A 29 5.43 13.24 -5.13
N ILE A 30 4.89 12.20 -4.48
CA ILE A 30 5.55 10.90 -4.34
C ILE A 30 4.67 9.84 -4.99
N HIS A 31 5.27 9.08 -5.91
CA HIS A 31 4.64 7.89 -6.49
C HIS A 31 5.05 6.66 -5.68
N ILE A 32 4.09 6.01 -5.02
CA ILE A 32 4.31 4.79 -4.25
C ILE A 32 3.76 3.62 -5.08
N LEU A 33 4.63 2.66 -5.38
CA LEU A 33 4.25 1.39 -5.98
C LEU A 33 3.14 0.72 -5.15
N PRO A 34 2.33 -0.17 -5.75
CA PRO A 34 1.16 -0.76 -5.08
C PRO A 34 1.49 -1.31 -3.70
N PHE A 35 0.84 -0.75 -2.69
CA PHE A 35 0.98 -1.14 -1.29
C PHE A 35 -0.23 -1.95 -0.79
N PHE A 36 -1.08 -2.41 -1.71
CA PHE A 36 -2.25 -3.24 -1.42
C PHE A 36 -1.82 -4.71 -1.24
N PRO A 37 -2.51 -5.51 -0.40
CA PRO A 37 -2.27 -6.93 -0.30
C PRO A 37 -2.42 -7.62 -1.66
N PHE A 38 -1.45 -8.44 -2.06
CA PHE A 38 -1.48 -9.17 -3.33
C PHE A 38 -1.25 -10.68 -3.15
N SER A 39 -1.79 -11.49 -4.06
CA SER A 39 -1.85 -12.96 -3.90
C SER A 39 -0.80 -13.76 -4.69
N SER A 40 0.16 -13.14 -5.38
CA SER A 40 1.14 -13.84 -6.22
C SER A 40 2.44 -13.05 -6.38
N ASP A 41 3.56 -13.76 -6.53
CA ASP A 41 4.97 -13.41 -6.28
C ASP A 41 5.54 -12.12 -6.91
N ASP A 42 4.77 -11.35 -7.69
CA ASP A 42 5.23 -10.13 -8.37
C ASP A 42 4.37 -8.87 -8.09
N GLY A 43 3.40 -8.91 -7.16
CA GLY A 43 2.59 -7.71 -6.85
C GLY A 43 1.38 -7.45 -7.76
N PHE A 44 1.17 -8.26 -8.82
CA PHE A 44 0.18 -8.01 -9.88
C PHE A 44 -1.24 -8.54 -9.59
N ALA A 45 -1.53 -9.05 -8.39
CA ALA A 45 -2.82 -9.63 -8.04
C ALA A 45 -3.39 -9.04 -6.75
N VAL A 46 -3.83 -7.77 -6.79
CA VAL A 46 -4.46 -7.09 -5.64
C VAL A 46 -5.67 -7.90 -5.15
N MET A 47 -5.66 -8.20 -3.85
CA MET A 47 -6.71 -8.94 -3.15
C MET A 47 -7.78 -8.01 -2.60
N ASP A 48 -7.36 -6.85 -2.08
CA ASP A 48 -8.25 -5.84 -1.51
C ASP A 48 -7.64 -4.45 -1.69
N TYR A 49 -8.35 -3.55 -2.37
CA TYR A 49 -7.93 -2.16 -2.57
C TYR A 49 -8.27 -1.26 -1.38
N TYR A 50 -9.06 -1.75 -0.42
CA TYR A 50 -9.43 -1.01 0.78
C TYR A 50 -8.47 -1.27 1.94
N GLU A 51 -7.47 -2.13 1.76
CA GLU A 51 -6.49 -2.48 2.78
C GLU A 51 -5.05 -2.15 2.32
N VAL A 52 -4.20 -1.80 3.28
CA VAL A 52 -2.74 -1.74 3.08
C VAL A 52 -2.16 -3.08 3.47
N ASP A 53 -1.16 -3.58 2.73
CA ASP A 53 -0.43 -4.79 3.11
C ASP A 53 0.20 -4.58 4.49
N LYS A 54 -0.21 -5.42 5.45
CA LYS A 54 0.25 -5.37 6.85
C LYS A 54 1.75 -5.55 7.01
N LYS A 55 2.45 -6.07 5.99
CA LYS A 55 3.92 -6.15 5.97
C LYS A 55 4.60 -4.81 5.64
N LEU A 56 3.84 -3.87 5.06
CA LEU A 56 4.30 -2.55 4.65
C LEU A 56 3.90 -1.47 5.65
N GLY A 57 2.73 -1.61 6.28
CA GLY A 57 2.24 -0.72 7.33
C GLY A 57 0.71 -0.65 7.33
N ASP A 58 0.17 0.53 7.67
CA ASP A 58 -1.27 0.78 7.66
C ASP A 58 -1.66 2.10 6.97
N TRP A 59 -2.97 2.35 6.88
CA TRP A 59 -3.50 3.60 6.33
C TRP A 59 -3.07 4.85 7.10
N LYS A 60 -2.74 4.74 8.39
CA LYS A 60 -2.26 5.88 9.19
C LYS A 60 -0.88 6.29 8.70
N ASP A 61 -0.04 5.34 8.31
CA ASP A 61 1.28 5.63 7.76
C ASP A 61 1.17 6.29 6.38
N ILE A 62 0.30 5.78 5.49
CA ILE A 62 -0.02 6.46 4.21
C ILE A 62 -0.55 7.89 4.46
N LYS A 63 -1.47 8.05 5.42
CA LYS A 63 -2.04 9.36 5.76
C LYS A 63 -0.98 10.32 6.27
N LYS A 64 0.00 9.86 7.06
CA LYS A 64 1.11 10.72 7.53
C LYS A 64 1.94 11.23 6.36
N ILE A 65 2.28 10.37 5.39
CA ILE A 65 3.03 10.80 4.20
C ILE A 65 2.21 11.82 3.40
N SER A 66 0.89 11.62 3.30
CA SER A 66 -0.01 12.51 2.55
C SER A 66 -0.14 13.93 3.12
N ILE A 67 0.29 14.16 4.37
CA ILE A 67 0.29 15.50 4.99
C ILE A 67 1.31 16.40 4.29
N ASP A 68 2.49 15.85 3.98
CA ASP A 68 3.59 16.61 3.41
C ASP A 68 3.66 16.47 1.88
N PHE A 69 3.11 15.39 1.31
CA PHE A 69 3.25 15.07 -0.11
C PHE A 69 1.92 14.69 -0.76
N LYS A 70 1.72 15.06 -2.03
CA LYS A 70 0.66 14.46 -2.85
C LYS A 70 1.06 13.04 -3.22
N LEU A 71 0.15 12.09 -3.04
CA LEU A 71 0.41 10.68 -3.33
C LEU A 71 -0.17 10.27 -4.66
N MET A 72 0.61 9.53 -5.43
CA MET A 72 0.16 8.77 -6.60
C MET A 72 0.48 7.29 -6.38
N SER A 73 -0.40 6.43 -6.87
CA SER A 73 -0.15 4.99 -6.92
C SER A 73 -0.73 4.45 -8.23
N ASP A 74 -0.08 3.44 -8.77
CA ASP A 74 -0.48 2.82 -10.02
C ASP A 74 -1.93 2.30 -9.94
N PRO A 75 -2.78 2.62 -10.94
CA PRO A 75 -4.11 2.04 -11.02
C PRO A 75 -3.99 0.58 -11.45
N PHE A 76 -4.17 -0.34 -10.52
CA PHE A 76 -4.33 -1.75 -10.85
C PHE A 76 -5.79 -2.02 -11.14
N TYR A 77 -6.17 -2.14 -12.41
CA TYR A 77 -7.46 -2.70 -12.80
C TYR A 77 -7.26 -4.17 -13.18
N LYS A 78 -7.69 -5.09 -12.32
CA LYS A 78 -7.71 -6.51 -12.68
C LYS A 78 -8.90 -6.77 -13.59
N SER A 79 -8.66 -7.01 -14.88
CA SER A 79 -9.67 -7.55 -15.79
C SER A 79 -9.92 -9.04 -15.47
N TYR A 80 -10.64 -9.30 -14.37
CA TYR A 80 -11.65 -10.34 -14.21
C TYR A 80 -12.10 -10.36 -12.75
N PHE A 81 -13.37 -10.04 -12.58
CA PHE A 81 -14.13 -10.06 -11.35
C PHE A 81 -14.06 -11.45 -10.68
N GLN A 82 -13.16 -11.65 -9.73
CA GLN A 82 -13.22 -12.75 -8.77
C GLN A 82 -13.30 -12.14 -7.37
N SER A 83 -14.43 -11.50 -7.11
CA SER A 83 -14.88 -11.15 -5.77
C SER A 83 -15.04 -12.45 -4.97
N LYS A 84 -13.97 -12.89 -4.30
CA LYS A 84 -14.00 -14.04 -3.38
C LYS A 84 -15.08 -13.90 -2.29
N ARG A 85 -15.56 -12.68 -2.03
CA ARG A 85 -16.62 -12.40 -1.04
C ARG A 85 -18.05 -12.73 -1.51
N VAL A 86 -18.34 -12.65 -2.81
CA VAL A 86 -19.66 -13.02 -3.37
C VAL A 86 -19.72 -14.53 -3.65
N VAL A 87 -18.65 -15.07 -4.23
CA VAL A 87 -18.58 -16.48 -4.63
C VAL A 87 -18.58 -17.39 -3.39
N GLN A 88 -17.86 -17.05 -2.32
CA GLN A 88 -17.91 -17.85 -1.08
C GLN A 88 -19.28 -17.83 -0.39
N LYS A 89 -20.05 -16.73 -0.48
CA LYS A 89 -21.43 -16.70 0.04
C LYS A 89 -22.35 -17.60 -0.77
N PHE A 90 -22.17 -17.65 -2.09
CA PHE A 90 -22.91 -18.56 -2.97
C PHE A 90 -22.66 -20.04 -2.63
N PHE A 91 -21.41 -20.41 -2.34
CA PHE A 91 -21.07 -21.79 -1.93
C PHE A 91 -21.36 -22.11 -0.46
N LYS A 92 -21.66 -21.11 0.38
CA LYS A 92 -22.03 -21.32 1.79
C LYS A 92 -23.54 -21.39 2.05
N GLY A 93 -24.37 -21.36 1.02
CA GLY A 93 -25.79 -21.71 1.13
C GLY A 93 -26.61 -20.86 2.10
N GLN A 94 -26.22 -19.62 2.38
CA GLN A 94 -27.03 -18.69 3.16
C GLN A 94 -27.88 -17.87 2.19
N ARG A 95 -29.18 -18.21 2.11
CA ARG A 95 -30.23 -17.31 1.64
C ARG A 95 -30.51 -16.26 2.70
#